data_AF-A0A4U1EXR4-F1
#
_entry.id   AF-A0A4U1EXR4-F1
#
_cell.length_a   1.000
_cell.length_b   1.000
_cell.length_c   1.000
_cell.angle_alpha   90.00
_cell.angle_beta   90.00
_cell.angle_gamma   90.00
#
_symmetry.space_group_name_H-M   'P 1'
#
loop_
_entity.id
_entity.type
_entity.pdbx_description
1 polymer ?
#
loop_
_entity_poly.entity_id
_entity_poly.type
_entity_poly.pdbx_seq_one_letter_code
_entity_poly.pdbx_strand_id
1 'polypeptide(L)'
;MDTWTVLLVLQASLVLPLVLPWAAGISTNTRTAPAPVLRFVAVGDWGGVPNAPFYTAREMANAKEIARTVQILGADFILSLGDNFYFTGVQDAKDKRFQETFEDVFSASSLRNVPWYVLAGNHDHLGNVSAQIAYSRISKRWNFPSPYYRLRFKIPRSNVSVAIFMLDTVTLCGNSDDFASQQPERPRNLAMARTQLAWIKKQLAAAKEDYVLVAGHYPVWSIAEHGPTHCLVKQLLPLLTTHKVTAYLCGHDHNLQYLQDENGVGFVLSGAGNFMDPSKKHLRKVPNGYLRFHYGAENSLGGFAYVEISPKEMSITYIEASGKSLFKTKLPRQAKSEHQHRRGLHAGA
;
A
#
# COMPACT_ATOMS: atom_id res chain seq x y z
N MET A 1 -82.69 -42.88 47.82
CA MET A 1 -83.63 -42.91 46.69
C MET A 1 -82.80 -43.13 45.45
N ASP A 2 -82.74 -44.38 45.00
CA ASP A 2 -82.09 -44.80 43.76
C ASP A 2 -82.98 -44.43 42.57
N THR A 3 -82.38 -43.90 41.51
CA THR A 3 -82.97 -43.93 40.18
C THR A 3 -81.89 -44.09 39.12
N TRP A 4 -81.98 -45.23 38.42
CA TRP A 4 -81.43 -45.47 37.09
C TRP A 4 -81.98 -44.44 36.08
N THR A 5 -81.24 -44.12 35.01
CA THR A 5 -81.60 -44.40 33.59
C THR A 5 -80.60 -43.77 32.60
N VAL A 6 -80.30 -44.56 31.58
CA VAL A 6 -79.44 -44.41 30.39
C VAL A 6 -79.84 -43.26 29.45
N LEU A 7 -78.89 -42.64 28.72
CA LEU A 7 -79.18 -42.10 27.38
C LEU A 7 -77.97 -42.09 26.42
N LEU A 8 -78.27 -42.45 25.16
CA LEU A 8 -77.39 -42.78 24.05
C LEU A 8 -76.60 -41.60 23.44
N VAL A 9 -75.43 -41.94 22.90
CA VAL A 9 -74.56 -41.12 22.05
C VAL A 9 -75.03 -41.17 20.59
N LEU A 10 -75.20 -40.01 19.95
CA LEU A 10 -75.37 -39.85 18.50
C LEU A 10 -74.06 -39.30 17.92
N GLN A 11 -73.41 -40.09 17.07
CA GLN A 11 -72.25 -39.69 16.27
C GLN A 11 -72.69 -38.91 15.03
N ALA A 12 -72.07 -37.76 14.78
CA ALA A 12 -72.12 -37.06 13.50
C ALA A 12 -70.68 -36.94 12.95
N SER A 13 -70.48 -37.55 11.78
CA SER A 13 -69.23 -37.53 11.03
C SER A 13 -69.11 -36.24 10.21
N LEU A 14 -68.00 -35.52 10.34
CA LEU A 14 -67.57 -34.50 9.38
C LEU A 14 -66.21 -34.90 8.80
N VAL A 15 -66.18 -35.08 7.47
CA VAL A 15 -64.98 -35.30 6.67
C VAL A 15 -64.42 -33.93 6.28
N LEU A 16 -63.18 -33.62 6.68
CA LEU A 16 -62.42 -32.45 6.24
C LEU A 16 -61.40 -32.87 5.16
N PRO A 17 -61.26 -32.13 4.04
CA PRO A 17 -60.22 -32.39 3.06
C PRO A 17 -58.86 -31.85 3.54
N LEU A 18 -57.81 -32.67 3.41
CA LEU A 18 -56.41 -32.27 3.62
C LEU A 18 -56.00 -31.22 2.59
N VAL A 19 -55.66 -30.02 3.06
CA VAL A 19 -54.88 -29.04 2.30
C VAL A 19 -53.41 -29.24 2.67
N LEU A 20 -52.61 -29.77 1.75
CA LEU A 20 -51.16 -29.82 1.89
C LEU A 20 -50.58 -28.41 1.75
N PRO A 21 -49.76 -27.91 2.69
CA PRO A 21 -49.08 -26.63 2.51
C PRO A 21 -48.03 -26.76 1.42
N TRP A 22 -48.14 -25.90 0.42
CA TRP A 22 -47.12 -25.64 -0.60
C TRP A 22 -45.79 -25.35 0.11
N ALA A 23 -44.77 -26.15 -0.17
CA ALA A 23 -43.41 -25.89 0.28
C ALA A 23 -42.93 -24.59 -0.39
N ALA A 24 -43.05 -23.47 0.33
CA ALA A 24 -42.34 -22.25 0.00
C ALA A 24 -40.85 -22.56 0.11
N GLY A 25 -40.20 -22.74 -1.04
CA GLY A 25 -38.76 -22.84 -1.13
C GLY A 25 -38.15 -21.60 -0.50
N ILE A 26 -37.57 -21.77 0.69
CA ILE A 26 -36.69 -20.76 1.30
C ILE A 26 -35.48 -20.69 0.35
N SER A 27 -35.53 -19.74 -0.57
CA SER A 27 -34.35 -19.27 -1.29
C SER A 27 -33.43 -18.68 -0.24
N THR A 28 -32.53 -19.51 0.29
CA THR A 28 -31.40 -19.03 1.07
C THR A 28 -30.55 -18.23 0.10
N ASN A 29 -30.78 -16.92 0.10
CA ASN A 29 -29.90 -15.96 -0.53
C ASN A 29 -28.58 -16.00 0.24
N THR A 30 -27.77 -17.03 -0.05
CA THR A 30 -26.41 -17.18 0.44
C THR A 30 -25.63 -16.07 -0.24
N ARG A 31 -25.68 -14.88 0.36
CA ARG A 31 -24.82 -13.76 0.00
C ARG A 31 -23.40 -14.27 0.20
N THR A 32 -22.79 -14.76 -0.88
CA THR A 32 -21.43 -15.28 -0.88
C THR A 32 -20.56 -14.23 -0.22
N ALA A 33 -19.96 -14.60 0.91
CA ALA A 33 -19.15 -13.66 1.66
C ALA A 33 -18.06 -13.12 0.72
N PRO A 34 -17.74 -11.82 0.75
CA PRO A 34 -16.74 -11.23 -0.15
C PRO A 34 -15.44 -12.05 -0.12
N ALA A 35 -14.71 -12.14 -1.22
CA ALA A 35 -13.43 -12.84 -1.23
C ALA A 35 -12.45 -12.23 -0.20
N PRO A 36 -11.66 -13.04 0.53
CA PRO A 36 -10.57 -12.57 1.39
C PRO A 36 -9.61 -11.64 0.63
N VAL A 37 -9.44 -10.41 1.10
CA VAL A 37 -8.56 -9.42 0.46
C VAL A 37 -8.04 -8.41 1.49
N LEU A 38 -6.77 -8.03 1.35
CA LEU A 38 -6.16 -6.87 2.00
C LEU A 38 -6.07 -5.75 0.97
N ARG A 39 -6.50 -4.55 1.30
CA ARG A 39 -6.60 -3.39 0.39
C ARG A 39 -5.83 -2.22 0.94
N PHE A 40 -5.08 -1.52 0.10
CA PHE A 40 -4.46 -0.26 0.50
C PHE A 40 -4.25 0.69 -0.67
N VAL A 41 -4.15 1.98 -0.35
CA VAL A 41 -3.69 3.02 -1.28
C VAL A 41 -2.22 3.28 -1.04
N ALA A 42 -1.44 3.51 -2.10
CA ALA A 42 -0.07 3.96 -2.03
C ALA A 42 0.08 5.29 -2.79
N VAL A 43 0.49 6.33 -2.07
CA VAL A 43 0.63 7.71 -2.60
C VAL A 43 1.91 8.32 -2.06
N GLY A 44 2.76 8.84 -2.92
CA GLY A 44 3.96 9.62 -2.59
C GLY A 44 3.80 11.07 -3.00
N ASP A 45 4.73 11.89 -2.51
CA ASP A 45 4.97 13.22 -3.08
C ASP A 45 3.70 14.08 -3.03
N TRP A 46 2.97 13.98 -1.92
CA TRP A 46 1.68 14.64 -1.72
C TRP A 46 1.80 15.92 -0.90
N GLY A 47 2.97 16.25 -0.35
CA GLY A 47 3.17 17.20 0.75
C GLY A 47 2.96 18.69 0.49
N GLY A 48 1.99 19.06 -0.35
CA GLY A 48 1.55 20.44 -0.55
C GLY A 48 2.66 21.43 -0.92
N VAL A 49 2.62 22.60 -0.30
CA VAL A 49 3.60 23.69 -0.50
C VAL A 49 3.86 24.40 0.84
N PRO A 50 5.00 25.10 1.02
CA PRO A 50 5.32 25.75 2.29
C PRO A 50 4.62 27.11 2.50
N ASN A 51 4.02 27.68 1.46
CA ASN A 51 3.26 28.93 1.52
C ASN A 51 1.76 28.66 1.62
N ALA A 52 1.01 29.58 2.22
CA ALA A 52 -0.45 29.49 2.27
C ALA A 52 -1.04 29.32 0.85
N PRO A 53 -2.05 28.44 0.68
CA PRO A 53 -2.80 27.75 1.72
C PRO A 53 -2.20 26.40 2.18
N PHE A 54 -0.92 26.13 1.90
CA PHE A 54 -0.14 24.95 2.31
C PHE A 54 -0.49 23.62 1.63
N TYR A 55 -1.39 23.67 0.65
CA TYR A 55 -1.76 22.56 -0.22
C TYR A 55 -1.88 23.02 -1.68
N THR A 56 -1.95 22.07 -2.61
CA THR A 56 -2.19 22.37 -4.04
C THR A 56 -3.55 21.85 -4.54
N ALA A 57 -3.95 22.27 -5.74
CA ALA A 57 -5.12 21.72 -6.40
C ALA A 57 -4.99 20.20 -6.69
N ARG A 58 -3.77 19.72 -6.98
CA ARG A 58 -3.50 18.30 -7.23
C ARG A 58 -3.65 17.47 -5.96
N GLU A 59 -3.06 17.94 -4.86
CA GLU A 59 -3.20 17.31 -3.56
C GLU A 59 -4.66 17.19 -3.12
N MET A 60 -5.43 18.28 -3.23
CA MET A 60 -6.86 18.28 -2.90
C MET A 60 -7.68 17.35 -3.81
N ALA A 61 -7.35 17.26 -5.10
CA ALA A 61 -8.02 16.35 -6.02
C ALA A 61 -7.71 14.88 -5.69
N ASN A 62 -6.44 14.56 -5.43
CA ASN A 62 -6.03 13.23 -4.97
C ASN A 62 -6.69 12.88 -3.63
N ALA A 63 -6.73 13.77 -2.65
CA ALA A 63 -7.39 13.53 -1.37
C ALA A 63 -8.88 13.16 -1.53
N LYS A 64 -9.59 13.88 -2.40
CA LYS A 64 -11.00 13.57 -2.75
C LYS A 64 -11.15 12.21 -3.42
N GLU A 65 -10.27 11.90 -4.37
CA GLU A 65 -10.37 10.66 -5.13
C GLU A 65 -9.94 9.42 -4.32
N ILE A 66 -8.94 9.56 -3.44
CA ILE A 66 -8.60 8.57 -2.42
C ILE A 66 -9.81 8.35 -1.50
N ALA A 67 -10.43 9.42 -1.00
CA ALA A 67 -11.63 9.31 -0.15
C ALA A 67 -12.78 8.57 -0.83
N ARG A 68 -13.02 8.83 -2.12
CA ARG A 68 -14.03 8.15 -2.94
C ARG A 68 -13.67 6.68 -3.16
N THR A 69 -12.41 6.39 -3.49
CA THR A 69 -11.89 5.02 -3.67
C THR A 69 -12.06 4.20 -2.40
N VAL A 70 -11.69 4.76 -1.24
CA VAL A 70 -11.87 4.10 0.07
C VAL A 70 -13.36 3.91 0.38
N GLN A 71 -14.22 4.88 0.08
CA GLN A 71 -15.65 4.76 0.32
C GLN A 71 -16.31 3.63 -0.51
N ILE A 72 -15.88 3.43 -1.76
CA ILE A 72 -16.49 2.47 -2.70
C ILE A 72 -15.85 1.08 -2.59
N LEU A 73 -14.52 1.01 -2.57
CA LEU A 73 -13.77 -0.24 -2.63
C LEU A 73 -13.23 -0.68 -1.26
N GLY A 74 -13.12 0.24 -0.31
CA GLY A 74 -12.48 0.01 0.99
C GLY A 74 -10.94 0.09 0.90
N ALA A 75 -10.32 0.44 2.03
CA ALA A 75 -8.89 0.30 2.25
C ALA A 75 -8.65 0.00 3.73
N ASP A 76 -7.76 -0.96 4.00
CA ASP A 76 -7.34 -1.31 5.37
C ASP A 76 -6.30 -0.30 5.90
N PHE A 77 -5.54 0.33 5.01
CA PHE A 77 -4.58 1.39 5.32
C PHE A 77 -4.20 2.21 4.08
N ILE A 78 -3.47 3.30 4.31
CA ILE A 78 -2.80 4.11 3.29
C ILE A 78 -1.29 4.05 3.54
N LEU A 79 -0.49 3.97 2.49
CA LEU A 79 0.96 3.96 2.54
C LEU A 79 1.47 5.26 1.92
N SER A 80 2.12 6.10 2.72
CA SER A 80 2.83 7.28 2.20
C SER A 80 4.22 6.88 1.72
N LEU A 81 4.58 7.26 0.49
CA LEU A 81 5.87 6.97 -0.15
C LEU A 81 6.90 8.11 -0.02
N GLY A 82 6.73 8.98 0.97
CA GLY A 82 7.68 10.06 1.29
C GLY A 82 7.38 11.38 0.57
N ASP A 83 8.21 12.38 0.87
CA ASP A 83 7.99 13.79 0.56
C ASP A 83 6.63 14.27 1.09
N ASN A 84 6.48 14.05 2.40
CA ASN A 84 5.24 14.27 3.13
C ASN A 84 4.96 15.77 3.33
N PHE A 85 6.01 16.62 3.36
CA PHE A 85 5.87 18.07 3.52
C PHE A 85 6.92 18.82 2.69
N TYR A 86 6.51 19.34 1.54
CA TYR A 86 7.37 20.18 0.70
C TYR A 86 7.57 21.57 1.29
N PHE A 87 8.72 22.24 1.08
CA PHE A 87 9.95 21.73 0.45
C PHE A 87 11.04 21.36 1.47
N THR A 88 10.81 21.58 2.77
CA THR A 88 11.83 21.41 3.81
C THR A 88 11.27 20.73 5.05
N GLY A 89 10.28 19.86 4.87
CA GLY A 89 9.70 19.07 5.94
C GLY A 89 8.94 19.92 6.96
N VAL A 90 9.04 19.51 8.21
CA VAL A 90 8.45 20.16 9.39
C VAL A 90 9.55 20.51 10.39
N GLN A 91 9.29 21.48 11.27
CA GLN A 91 10.26 21.93 12.27
C GLN A 91 10.22 21.07 13.54
N ASP A 92 9.02 20.78 14.04
CA ASP A 92 8.77 19.98 15.24
C ASP A 92 7.41 19.26 15.18
N ALA A 93 7.08 18.45 16.19
CA ALA A 93 5.86 17.63 16.19
C ALA A 93 4.55 18.43 16.38
N LYS A 94 4.64 19.74 16.62
CA LYS A 94 3.51 20.67 16.72
C LYS A 94 3.43 21.61 15.52
N ASP A 95 4.30 21.43 14.52
CA ASP A 95 4.28 22.23 13.30
C ASP A 95 2.88 22.19 12.67
N LYS A 96 2.32 23.37 12.38
CA LYS A 96 0.99 23.52 11.81
C LYS A 96 0.83 22.84 10.44
N ARG A 97 1.94 22.56 9.74
CA ARG A 97 1.95 21.80 8.49
C ARG A 97 1.30 20.42 8.64
N PHE A 98 1.36 19.78 9.82
CA PHE A 98 0.61 18.55 10.05
C PHE A 98 -0.91 18.77 9.92
N GLN A 99 -1.45 19.89 10.39
CA GLN A 99 -2.87 20.19 10.21
C GLN A 99 -3.16 20.65 8.79
N GLU A 100 -2.45 21.68 8.32
CA GLU A 100 -2.77 22.40 7.08
C GLU A 100 -2.53 21.57 5.81
N THR A 101 -1.52 20.69 5.81
CA THR A 101 -1.16 19.84 4.66
C THR A 101 -1.65 18.40 4.81
N PHE A 102 -1.77 17.86 6.03
CA PHE A 102 -2.20 16.46 6.21
C PHE A 102 -3.62 16.32 6.79
N GLU A 103 -3.87 16.80 8.00
CA GLU A 103 -5.14 16.49 8.67
C GLU A 103 -6.36 17.09 7.97
N ASP A 104 -6.27 18.37 7.59
CA ASP A 104 -7.37 19.12 6.97
C ASP A 104 -7.59 18.74 5.51
N VAL A 105 -6.52 18.39 4.79
CA VAL A 105 -6.56 17.92 3.40
C VAL A 105 -7.23 16.54 3.32
N PHE A 106 -6.76 15.58 4.12
CA PHE A 106 -7.29 14.21 4.14
C PHE A 106 -8.42 14.03 5.17
N SER A 107 -9.32 15.01 5.29
CA SER A 107 -10.33 15.10 6.38
C SER A 107 -11.67 14.40 6.10
N ALA A 108 -11.87 13.87 4.89
CA ALA A 108 -13.11 13.20 4.49
C ALA A 108 -13.50 12.08 5.48
N SER A 109 -14.81 11.90 5.73
CA SER A 109 -15.30 10.92 6.71
C SER A 109 -14.84 9.49 6.43
N SER A 110 -14.71 9.11 5.15
CA SER A 110 -14.17 7.80 4.74
C SER A 110 -12.70 7.60 5.07
N LEU A 111 -11.94 8.65 5.37
CA LEU A 111 -10.50 8.62 5.65
C LEU A 111 -10.13 8.86 7.11
N ARG A 112 -11.04 9.40 7.95
CA ARG A 112 -10.72 9.84 9.32
C ARG A 112 -10.05 8.79 10.19
N ASN A 113 -10.41 7.52 10.01
CA ASN A 113 -9.91 6.41 10.83
C ASN A 113 -9.03 5.42 10.05
N VAL A 114 -8.74 5.69 8.78
CA VAL A 114 -7.87 4.81 7.98
C VAL A 114 -6.43 5.08 8.40
N PRO A 115 -5.68 4.08 8.89
CA PRO A 115 -4.30 4.27 9.32
C PRO A 115 -3.40 4.55 8.12
N TRP A 116 -2.51 5.51 8.28
CA TRP A 116 -1.40 5.82 7.38
C TRP A 116 -0.13 5.22 7.93
N TYR A 117 0.59 4.46 7.11
CA TYR A 117 1.95 4.01 7.37
C TYR A 117 2.90 4.81 6.51
N VAL A 118 3.86 5.49 7.14
CA VAL A 118 4.62 6.56 6.52
C VAL A 118 6.12 6.25 6.52
N LEU A 119 6.78 6.61 5.42
CA LEU A 119 8.23 6.74 5.33
C LEU A 119 8.61 8.16 4.88
N ALA A 120 9.88 8.54 5.03
CA ALA A 120 10.38 9.87 4.68
C ALA A 120 11.02 9.91 3.28
N GLY A 121 10.85 11.05 2.59
CA GLY A 121 11.54 11.41 1.36
C GLY A 121 12.65 12.45 1.56
N ASN A 122 13.24 12.94 0.49
CA ASN A 122 14.35 13.90 0.56
C ASN A 122 13.96 15.23 1.19
N HIS A 123 12.77 15.75 0.85
CA HIS A 123 12.31 17.04 1.39
C HIS A 123 12.00 16.94 2.89
N ASP A 124 11.57 15.78 3.36
CA ASP A 124 11.35 15.53 4.79
C ASP A 124 12.67 15.59 5.59
N HIS A 125 13.75 15.07 5.00
CA HIS A 125 15.10 15.04 5.59
C HIS A 125 15.82 16.39 5.53
N LEU A 126 15.34 17.36 4.76
CA LEU A 126 15.76 18.76 4.87
C LEU A 126 15.20 19.42 6.14
N GLY A 127 14.11 18.87 6.69
CA GLY A 127 13.51 19.27 7.96
C GLY A 127 13.82 18.30 9.10
N ASN A 128 12.83 18.09 9.98
CA ASN A 128 12.95 17.26 11.17
C ASN A 128 12.14 15.94 11.04
N VAL A 129 12.74 14.89 10.50
CA VAL A 129 12.08 13.56 10.40
C VAL A 129 11.71 12.99 11.77
N SER A 130 12.49 13.27 12.82
CA SER A 130 12.15 12.84 14.19
C SER A 130 10.84 13.45 14.68
N ALA A 131 10.47 14.65 14.20
CA ALA A 131 9.18 15.25 14.47
C ALA A 131 8.03 14.49 13.82
N GLN A 132 8.21 14.05 12.57
CA GLN A 132 7.22 13.19 11.89
C GLN A 132 7.04 11.85 12.62
N ILE A 133 8.12 11.26 13.12
CA ILE A 133 8.04 10.06 13.98
C ILE A 133 7.31 10.37 15.30
N ALA A 134 7.61 11.50 15.93
CA ALA A 134 6.97 11.91 17.18
C ALA A 134 5.47 12.22 17.01
N TYR A 135 5.06 12.71 15.83
CA TYR A 135 3.66 13.00 15.52
C TYR A 135 2.76 11.77 15.60
N SER A 136 3.31 10.55 15.49
CA SER A 136 2.57 9.31 15.76
C SER A 136 1.99 9.18 17.17
N ARG A 137 2.49 9.97 18.13
CA ARG A 137 1.92 10.04 19.49
C ARG A 137 0.78 11.05 19.60
N ILE A 138 0.59 11.89 18.59
CA ILE A 138 -0.40 12.96 18.54
C ILE A 138 -1.60 12.52 17.68
N SER A 139 -1.34 12.09 16.44
CA SER A 139 -2.38 11.64 15.52
C SER A 139 -2.50 10.12 15.48
N LYS A 140 -3.67 9.60 15.84
CA LYS A 140 -3.95 8.14 15.88
C LYS A 140 -3.80 7.46 14.52
N ARG A 141 -4.03 8.18 13.43
CA ARG A 141 -3.94 7.63 12.08
C ARG A 141 -2.55 7.76 11.48
N TRP A 142 -1.64 8.52 12.08
CA TRP A 142 -0.27 8.68 11.59
C TRP A 142 0.68 7.66 12.22
N ASN A 143 1.16 6.68 11.46
CA ASN A 143 2.02 5.60 11.97
C ASN A 143 3.39 5.62 11.30
N PHE A 144 4.37 6.24 11.96
CA PHE A 144 5.77 6.34 11.56
C PHE A 144 6.68 6.02 12.76
N PRO A 145 6.88 4.75 13.12
CA PRO A 145 7.51 4.38 14.40
C PRO A 145 9.03 4.57 14.43
N SER A 146 9.70 4.48 13.28
CA SER A 146 11.14 4.64 13.10
C SER A 146 11.45 4.89 11.61
N PRO A 147 12.64 5.39 11.24
CA PRO A 147 12.98 5.69 9.84
C PRO A 147 12.74 4.50 8.89
N TYR A 148 13.10 3.30 9.33
CA TYR A 148 12.80 2.05 8.63
C TYR A 148 12.20 1.03 9.60
N TYR A 149 11.25 0.22 9.14
CA TYR A 149 10.50 -0.72 9.96
C TYR A 149 9.79 -1.81 9.13
N ARG A 150 9.26 -2.82 9.82
CA ARG A 150 8.51 -3.93 9.21
C ARG A 150 7.06 -3.90 9.65
N LEU A 151 6.16 -3.97 8.68
CA LEU A 151 4.74 -4.23 8.87
C LEU A 151 4.40 -5.68 8.54
N ARG A 152 3.39 -6.21 9.22
CA ARG A 152 2.87 -7.57 9.01
C ARG A 152 1.36 -7.56 9.04
N PHE A 153 0.76 -8.18 8.03
CA PHE A 153 -0.69 -8.31 7.91
C PHE A 153 -1.07 -9.76 7.65
N LYS A 154 -2.28 -10.14 8.08
CA LYS A 154 -2.95 -11.35 7.60
C LYS A 154 -4.13 -10.91 6.74
N ILE A 155 -4.30 -11.54 5.58
CA ILE A 155 -5.50 -11.30 4.76
C ILE A 155 -6.71 -11.83 5.54
N PRO A 156 -7.73 -11.00 5.83
CA PRO A 156 -8.86 -11.37 6.66
C PRO A 156 -9.54 -12.66 6.18
N ARG A 157 -9.86 -13.58 7.11
CA ARG A 157 -10.45 -14.90 6.81
C ARG A 157 -9.56 -15.80 5.92
N SER A 158 -8.24 -15.67 6.03
CA SER A 158 -7.29 -16.60 5.41
C SER A 158 -6.03 -16.80 6.27
N ASN A 159 -5.20 -17.78 5.91
CA ASN A 159 -3.88 -17.99 6.50
C ASN A 159 -2.75 -17.26 5.76
N VAL A 160 -3.09 -16.44 4.75
CA VAL A 160 -2.13 -15.75 3.90
C VAL A 160 -1.64 -14.49 4.60
N SER A 161 -0.33 -14.29 4.59
CA SER A 161 0.37 -13.22 5.30
C SER A 161 1.13 -12.32 4.33
N VAL A 162 1.22 -11.04 4.68
CA VAL A 162 1.92 -10.01 3.89
C VAL A 162 2.93 -9.32 4.81
N ALA A 163 4.17 -9.19 4.36
CA ALA A 163 5.17 -8.31 4.97
C ALA A 163 5.39 -7.08 4.09
N ILE A 164 5.51 -5.91 4.71
CA ILE A 164 5.95 -4.68 4.04
C ILE A 164 7.15 -4.13 4.82
N PHE A 165 8.28 -3.99 4.12
CA PHE A 165 9.49 -3.39 4.66
C PHE A 165 9.56 -1.93 4.23
N MET A 166 9.33 -1.03 5.17
CA MET A 166 9.41 0.41 4.96
C MET A 166 10.86 0.84 5.16
N LEU A 167 11.48 1.43 4.15
CA LEU A 167 12.87 1.86 4.13
C LEU A 167 12.97 3.38 4.17
N ASP A 168 14.05 3.86 4.77
CA ASP A 168 14.50 5.23 4.66
C ASP A 168 15.63 5.28 3.61
N THR A 169 15.27 5.57 2.36
CA THR A 169 16.22 5.55 1.25
C THR A 169 17.21 6.72 1.31
N VAL A 170 16.86 7.81 1.99
CA VAL A 170 17.72 8.99 2.17
C VAL A 170 18.90 8.66 3.09
N THR A 171 18.66 8.04 4.24
CA THR A 171 19.74 7.60 5.13
C THR A 171 20.56 6.45 4.54
N LEU A 172 19.98 5.65 3.64
CA LEU A 172 20.67 4.57 2.94
C LEU A 172 21.59 5.08 1.82
N CYS A 173 21.13 6.07 1.03
CA CYS A 173 21.79 6.48 -0.22
C CYS A 173 22.37 7.89 -0.21
N GLY A 174 21.91 8.77 0.68
CA GLY A 174 22.17 10.21 0.64
C GLY A 174 20.89 10.99 0.36
N ASN A 175 20.88 12.28 0.70
CA ASN A 175 19.81 13.17 0.29
C ASN A 175 20.14 13.71 -1.11
N SER A 176 19.22 13.55 -2.07
CA SER A 176 19.32 14.06 -3.44
C SER A 176 19.53 15.57 -3.49
N ASP A 177 18.92 16.33 -2.55
CA ASP A 177 19.03 17.79 -2.48
C ASP A 177 20.40 18.29 -2.00
N ASP A 178 21.25 17.40 -1.46
CA ASP A 178 22.62 17.75 -1.08
C ASP A 178 23.55 17.88 -2.32
N PHE A 179 23.08 17.47 -3.51
CA PHE A 179 23.89 17.39 -4.73
C PHE A 179 23.24 18.16 -5.89
N ALA A 180 24.04 18.91 -6.64
CA ALA A 180 23.57 19.64 -7.83
C ALA A 180 23.00 18.72 -8.92
N SER A 181 23.39 17.44 -8.91
CA SER A 181 22.87 16.40 -9.81
C SER A 181 21.44 15.98 -9.48
N GLN A 182 20.92 16.32 -8.29
CA GLN A 182 19.67 15.80 -7.73
C GLN A 182 19.63 14.27 -7.73
N GLN A 183 20.79 13.65 -7.49
CA GLN A 183 20.98 12.22 -7.31
C GLN A 183 21.61 11.97 -5.94
N PRO A 184 21.17 10.95 -5.18
CA PRO A 184 21.79 10.61 -3.91
C PRO A 184 23.13 9.89 -4.16
N GLU A 185 24.23 10.67 -4.19
CA GLU A 185 25.56 10.16 -4.56
C GLU A 185 26.22 9.37 -3.42
N ARG A 186 25.98 9.76 -2.16
CA ARG A 186 26.53 9.09 -0.97
C ARG A 186 25.70 9.40 0.29
N PRO A 187 25.55 8.44 1.22
CA PRO A 187 24.88 8.69 2.49
C PRO A 187 25.70 9.63 3.37
N ARG A 188 25.00 10.53 4.07
CA ARG A 188 25.62 11.44 5.04
C ARG A 188 26.29 10.70 6.20
N ASN A 189 25.73 9.55 6.61
CA ASN A 189 26.27 8.69 7.66
C ASN A 189 26.40 7.24 7.16
N LEU A 190 27.65 6.83 6.87
CA LEU A 190 27.95 5.48 6.37
C LEU A 190 27.59 4.36 7.35
N ALA A 191 27.70 4.60 8.67
CA ALA A 191 27.36 3.59 9.67
C ALA A 191 25.85 3.32 9.70
N MET A 192 25.04 4.38 9.62
CA MET A 192 23.57 4.25 9.53
C MET A 192 23.14 3.54 8.25
N ALA A 193 23.71 3.92 7.09
CA ALA A 193 23.44 3.25 5.82
C ALA A 193 23.76 1.76 5.87
N ARG A 194 24.95 1.38 6.37
CA ARG A 194 25.35 -0.02 6.55
C ARG A 194 24.45 -0.77 7.52
N THR A 195 24.02 -0.12 8.61
CA THR A 195 23.11 -0.71 9.61
C THR A 195 21.75 -1.01 8.99
N GLN A 196 21.17 -0.08 8.23
CA GLN A 196 19.90 -0.29 7.54
C GLN A 196 20.02 -1.38 6.46
N LEU A 197 21.10 -1.39 5.68
CA LEU A 197 21.35 -2.42 4.66
C LEU A 197 21.50 -3.82 5.27
N ALA A 198 22.24 -3.93 6.38
CA ALA A 198 22.38 -5.18 7.12
C ALA A 198 21.03 -5.64 7.71
N TRP A 199 20.22 -4.70 8.20
CA TRP A 199 18.88 -4.98 8.69
C TRP A 199 17.99 -5.53 7.58
N ILE A 200 17.86 -4.87 6.42
CA ILE A 200 16.97 -5.34 5.35
C ILE A 200 17.43 -6.69 4.79
N LYS A 201 18.75 -6.91 4.64
CA LYS A 201 19.30 -8.21 4.25
C LYS A 201 18.87 -9.32 5.22
N LYS A 202 19.00 -9.09 6.53
CA LYS A 202 18.59 -10.04 7.56
C LYS A 202 17.07 -10.28 7.54
N GLN A 203 16.29 -9.23 7.37
CA GLN A 203 14.84 -9.32 7.37
C GLN A 203 14.29 -10.08 6.16
N LEU A 204 14.77 -9.78 4.94
CA LEU A 204 14.35 -10.47 3.72
C LEU A 204 14.75 -11.95 3.75
N ALA A 205 15.95 -12.28 4.26
CA ALA A 205 16.38 -13.66 4.42
C ALA A 205 15.51 -14.46 5.41
N ALA A 206 14.90 -13.79 6.39
CA ALA A 206 14.08 -14.40 7.43
C ALA A 206 12.56 -14.32 7.16
N ALA A 207 12.14 -13.60 6.10
CA ALA A 207 10.74 -13.43 5.74
C ALA A 207 10.13 -14.78 5.31
N LYS A 208 8.95 -15.08 5.84
CA LYS A 208 8.18 -16.32 5.55
C LYS A 208 6.77 -16.01 5.06
N GLU A 209 6.47 -14.72 4.93
CA GLU A 209 5.20 -14.19 4.48
C GLU A 209 4.97 -14.55 3.00
N ASP A 210 3.71 -14.69 2.63
CA ASP A 210 3.31 -15.17 1.30
C ASP A 210 3.47 -14.11 0.21
N TYR A 211 3.40 -12.85 0.63
CA TYR A 211 3.79 -11.68 -0.15
C TYR A 211 4.78 -10.86 0.65
N VAL A 212 5.86 -10.46 0.00
CA VAL A 212 6.85 -9.56 0.57
C VAL A 212 6.92 -8.32 -0.31
N LEU A 213 6.64 -7.17 0.28
CA LEU A 213 6.77 -5.86 -0.34
C LEU A 213 7.90 -5.10 0.34
N VAL A 214 8.57 -4.25 -0.44
CA VAL A 214 9.54 -3.27 0.07
C VAL A 214 9.09 -1.91 -0.42
N ALA A 215 9.11 -0.90 0.44
CA ALA A 215 8.76 0.47 0.09
C ALA A 215 9.89 1.42 0.51
N GLY A 216 10.16 2.42 -0.32
CA GLY A 216 11.15 3.46 -0.06
C GLY A 216 10.83 4.66 -0.94
N HIS A 217 11.35 5.84 -0.61
CA HIS A 217 11.02 7.03 -1.39
C HIS A 217 11.62 6.99 -2.79
N TYR A 218 12.94 6.72 -2.89
CA TYR A 218 13.65 6.72 -4.16
C TYR A 218 13.35 5.50 -5.04
N PRO A 219 13.30 5.64 -6.37
CA PRO A 219 13.05 4.53 -7.29
C PRO A 219 14.28 3.66 -7.50
N VAL A 220 14.08 2.34 -7.57
CA VAL A 220 15.09 1.43 -8.17
C VAL A 220 15.18 1.70 -9.66
N TRP A 221 14.02 1.66 -10.34
CA TRP A 221 13.89 1.97 -11.76
C TRP A 221 12.83 3.06 -11.96
N SER A 222 13.16 4.02 -12.81
CA SER A 222 12.23 5.03 -13.30
C SER A 222 12.77 5.58 -14.62
N ILE A 223 11.87 5.99 -15.51
CA ILE A 223 12.25 6.61 -16.79
C ILE A 223 12.31 8.13 -16.73
N ALA A 224 11.96 8.75 -15.60
CA ALA A 224 11.56 10.16 -15.56
C ALA A 224 12.71 11.10 -15.20
N GLU A 225 12.45 12.20 -14.49
CA GLU A 225 13.34 13.33 -14.23
C GLU A 225 14.56 13.00 -13.36
N HIS A 226 14.39 12.15 -12.33
CA HIS A 226 15.46 11.62 -11.50
C HIS A 226 15.95 10.27 -12.02
N GLY A 227 15.05 9.38 -12.43
CA GLY A 227 15.41 8.10 -13.04
C GLY A 227 15.94 7.06 -12.04
N PRO A 228 16.70 6.04 -12.49
CA PRO A 228 17.14 4.95 -11.61
C PRO A 228 18.13 5.40 -10.54
N THR A 229 17.84 5.08 -9.27
CA THR A 229 18.76 5.40 -8.17
C THR A 229 19.91 4.39 -8.12
N HIS A 230 21.11 4.79 -8.54
CA HIS A 230 22.27 3.89 -8.63
C HIS A 230 22.57 3.12 -7.34
N CYS A 231 22.47 3.80 -6.19
CA CYS A 231 22.63 3.18 -4.86
C CYS A 231 21.69 1.99 -4.66
N LEU A 232 20.41 2.12 -5.04
CA LEU A 232 19.40 1.08 -4.87
C LEU A 232 19.53 -0.03 -5.91
N VAL A 233 19.82 0.31 -7.18
CA VAL A 233 20.13 -0.68 -8.23
C VAL A 233 21.32 -1.55 -7.81
N LYS A 234 22.33 -0.97 -7.18
CA LYS A 234 23.53 -1.69 -6.74
C LYS A 234 23.33 -2.51 -5.46
N GLN A 235 22.61 -1.97 -4.47
CA GLN A 235 22.59 -2.54 -3.12
C GLN A 235 21.27 -3.23 -2.75
N LEU A 236 20.14 -2.72 -3.24
CA LEU A 236 18.81 -3.22 -2.88
C LEU A 236 18.29 -4.23 -3.91
N LEU A 237 18.37 -3.92 -5.21
CA LEU A 237 17.84 -4.78 -6.28
C LEU A 237 18.31 -6.24 -6.19
N PRO A 238 19.61 -6.55 -5.94
CA PRO A 238 20.04 -7.94 -5.79
C PRO A 238 19.35 -8.67 -4.63
N LEU A 239 19.01 -7.96 -3.55
CA LEU A 239 18.26 -8.52 -2.42
C LEU A 239 16.80 -8.77 -2.79
N LEU A 240 16.18 -7.85 -3.55
CA LEU A 240 14.80 -8.02 -4.04
C LEU A 240 14.70 -9.29 -4.90
N THR A 241 15.63 -9.48 -5.84
CA THR A 241 15.65 -10.66 -6.72
C THR A 241 15.96 -11.93 -5.95
N THR A 242 17.01 -11.95 -5.12
CA THR A 242 17.45 -13.14 -4.38
C THR A 242 16.37 -13.66 -3.44
N HIS A 243 15.69 -12.76 -2.74
CA HIS A 243 14.66 -13.12 -1.76
C HIS A 243 13.26 -13.17 -2.35
N LYS A 244 13.13 -13.04 -3.69
CA LYS A 244 11.86 -13.00 -4.40
C LYS A 244 10.97 -11.97 -3.70
N VAL A 245 11.21 -10.69 -3.83
CA VAL A 245 10.25 -9.67 -3.39
C VAL A 245 9.13 -9.58 -4.44
N THR A 246 7.88 -9.43 -4.02
CA THR A 246 6.74 -9.35 -4.96
C THR A 246 6.78 -8.02 -5.71
N ALA A 247 6.92 -6.91 -4.98
CA ALA A 247 7.09 -5.59 -5.56
C ALA A 247 7.90 -4.64 -4.68
N TYR A 248 8.57 -3.68 -5.33
CA TYR A 248 9.11 -2.47 -4.71
C TYR A 248 8.18 -1.28 -5.00
N LEU A 249 7.81 -0.52 -3.97
CA LEU A 249 6.95 0.66 -4.08
C LEU A 249 7.75 1.93 -3.78
N CYS A 250 7.56 2.98 -4.59
CA CYS A 250 8.28 4.25 -4.46
C CYS A 250 7.54 5.46 -5.04
N GLY A 251 8.06 6.65 -4.74
CA GLY A 251 7.61 7.94 -5.30
C GLY A 251 8.78 8.66 -5.96
N HIS A 252 9.08 9.87 -5.48
CA HIS A 252 10.19 10.75 -5.85
C HIS A 252 10.10 11.33 -7.27
N ASP A 253 9.97 10.49 -8.29
CA ASP A 253 9.59 10.98 -9.61
C ASP A 253 8.08 11.28 -9.64
N HIS A 254 7.72 12.47 -10.08
CA HIS A 254 6.39 13.06 -9.98
C HIS A 254 5.45 12.58 -11.09
N ASN A 255 5.27 11.27 -11.18
CA ASN A 255 4.40 10.61 -12.16
C ASN A 255 3.99 9.21 -11.68
N LEU A 256 3.29 8.47 -12.53
CA LEU A 256 2.86 7.10 -12.26
C LEU A 256 3.54 6.14 -13.22
N GLN A 257 4.21 5.10 -12.70
CA GLN A 257 4.83 4.08 -13.55
C GLN A 257 4.67 2.68 -12.99
N TYR A 258 4.43 1.72 -13.88
CA TYR A 258 4.64 0.31 -13.57
C TYR A 258 5.75 -0.25 -14.44
N LEU A 259 6.74 -0.83 -13.78
CA LEU A 259 7.81 -1.58 -14.42
C LEU A 259 7.85 -3.01 -13.87
N GLN A 260 8.42 -3.93 -14.64
CA GLN A 260 8.62 -5.31 -14.20
C GLN A 260 9.88 -5.89 -14.85
N ASP A 261 10.80 -6.40 -14.02
CA ASP A 261 12.03 -7.04 -14.48
C ASP A 261 11.80 -8.44 -15.05
N GLU A 262 12.84 -9.07 -15.61
CA GLU A 262 12.79 -10.43 -16.14
C GLU A 262 12.55 -11.51 -15.07
N ASN A 263 12.79 -11.19 -13.79
CA ASN A 263 12.55 -12.09 -12.65
C ASN A 263 11.11 -11.98 -12.12
N GLY A 264 10.31 -11.06 -12.69
CA GLY A 264 8.91 -10.85 -12.34
C GLY A 264 8.69 -9.89 -11.16
N VAL A 265 9.74 -9.24 -10.62
CA VAL A 265 9.61 -8.24 -9.55
C VAL A 265 8.91 -7.00 -10.12
N GLY A 266 7.80 -6.60 -9.50
CA GLY A 266 7.10 -5.37 -9.88
C GLY A 266 7.74 -4.14 -9.26
N PHE A 267 7.77 -3.03 -10.00
CA PHE A 267 8.17 -1.71 -9.51
C PHE A 267 6.97 -0.78 -9.66
N VAL A 268 6.41 -0.36 -8.54
CA VAL A 268 5.23 0.49 -8.44
C VAL A 268 5.68 1.89 -8.07
N LEU A 269 5.68 2.81 -9.03
CA LEU A 269 6.04 4.19 -8.82
C LEU A 269 4.77 5.04 -8.78
N SER A 270 4.52 5.69 -7.65
CA SER A 270 3.30 6.44 -7.33
C SER A 270 3.65 7.76 -6.65
N GLY A 271 4.33 8.66 -7.37
CA GLY A 271 4.78 9.97 -6.86
C GLY A 271 3.93 11.14 -7.34
N ALA A 272 2.66 10.92 -7.69
CA ALA A 272 1.81 11.91 -8.33
C ALA A 272 0.76 12.53 -7.38
N GLY A 273 1.07 12.62 -6.08
CA GLY A 273 0.15 13.16 -5.07
C GLY A 273 -0.05 14.66 -5.16
N ASN A 274 1.00 15.42 -5.49
CA ASN A 274 1.01 16.88 -5.51
C ASN A 274 1.51 17.49 -6.83
N PHE A 275 2.39 16.79 -7.53
CA PHE A 275 3.01 17.25 -8.77
C PHE A 275 2.85 16.22 -9.90
N MET A 276 3.02 16.71 -11.13
CA MET A 276 3.03 15.89 -12.35
C MET A 276 4.14 16.41 -13.27
N ASP A 277 5.15 15.58 -13.51
CA ASP A 277 6.26 15.83 -14.44
C ASP A 277 6.17 14.87 -15.65
N PRO A 278 6.10 15.39 -16.89
CA PRO A 278 6.03 14.58 -18.12
C PRO A 278 7.37 14.01 -18.56
N SER A 279 8.46 14.27 -17.84
CA SER A 279 9.80 13.88 -18.18
C SER A 279 9.92 12.38 -18.47
N LYS A 280 10.68 12.07 -19.52
CA LYS A 280 11.16 10.73 -19.85
C LYS A 280 12.68 10.72 -20.01
N LYS A 281 13.35 11.65 -19.32
CA LYS A 281 14.80 11.93 -19.44
C LYS A 281 15.65 10.67 -19.30
N HIS A 282 15.25 9.75 -18.44
CA HIS A 282 15.99 8.53 -18.12
C HIS A 282 15.43 7.25 -18.78
N LEU A 283 14.56 7.37 -19.79
CA LEU A 283 14.01 6.21 -20.51
C LEU A 283 15.08 5.23 -20.99
N ARG A 284 16.22 5.73 -21.48
CA ARG A 284 17.34 4.90 -21.96
C ARG A 284 18.27 4.37 -20.86
N LYS A 285 18.01 4.71 -19.60
CA LYS A 285 18.75 4.19 -18.43
C LYS A 285 18.06 3.00 -17.78
N VAL A 286 16.82 2.69 -18.19
CA VAL A 286 16.07 1.52 -17.76
C VAL A 286 16.24 0.40 -18.79
N PRO A 287 16.44 -0.87 -18.39
CA PRO A 287 16.53 -1.99 -19.31
C PRO A 287 15.31 -2.11 -20.23
N ASN A 288 15.53 -2.51 -21.47
CA ASN A 288 14.46 -2.64 -22.46
C ASN A 288 13.41 -3.65 -22.00
N GLY A 289 12.13 -3.34 -22.22
CA GLY A 289 11.00 -4.19 -21.82
C GLY A 289 10.61 -4.10 -20.34
N TYR A 290 11.34 -3.39 -19.48
CA TYR A 290 10.95 -3.24 -18.08
C TYR A 290 9.72 -2.35 -17.93
N LEU A 291 9.70 -1.19 -18.59
CA LEU A 291 8.57 -0.26 -18.54
C LEU A 291 7.33 -0.91 -19.16
N ARG A 292 6.24 -0.99 -18.40
CA ARG A 292 4.94 -1.51 -18.85
C ARG A 292 3.86 -0.44 -18.89
N PHE A 293 3.98 0.59 -18.06
CA PHE A 293 3.06 1.73 -18.00
C PHE A 293 3.79 2.97 -17.48
N HIS A 294 3.47 4.13 -18.07
CA HIS A 294 3.88 5.46 -17.60
C HIS A 294 2.77 6.47 -17.87
N TYR A 295 2.45 7.30 -16.89
CA TYR A 295 1.55 8.44 -17.01
C TYR A 295 2.12 9.65 -16.27
N GLY A 296 2.46 10.70 -17.04
CA GLY A 296 3.10 11.93 -16.57
C GLY A 296 2.49 13.18 -17.21
N ALA A 297 1.24 13.12 -17.70
CA ALA A 297 0.63 14.26 -18.39
C ALA A 297 0.53 15.49 -17.46
N GLU A 298 1.20 16.58 -17.80
CA GLU A 298 1.32 17.79 -16.96
C GLU A 298 -0.02 18.45 -16.62
N ASN A 299 -1.00 18.31 -17.52
CA ASN A 299 -2.37 18.82 -17.36
C ASN A 299 -3.25 17.93 -16.47
N SER A 300 -2.75 16.77 -16.05
CA SER A 300 -3.42 15.91 -15.08
C SER A 300 -3.32 16.50 -13.68
N LEU A 301 -4.34 16.19 -12.86
CA LEU A 301 -4.34 16.49 -11.44
C LEU A 301 -3.52 15.49 -10.60
N GLY A 302 -2.86 14.53 -11.25
CA GLY A 302 -2.07 13.51 -10.58
C GLY A 302 -2.84 12.21 -10.36
N GLY A 303 -2.36 11.38 -9.44
CA GLY A 303 -2.99 10.10 -9.12
C GLY A 303 -2.22 9.28 -8.11
N PHE A 304 -2.67 8.04 -7.93
CA PHE A 304 -2.11 7.12 -6.94
C PHE A 304 -2.30 5.66 -7.38
N ALA A 305 -1.68 4.74 -6.66
CA ALA A 305 -1.87 3.30 -6.84
C ALA A 305 -2.84 2.74 -5.78
N TYR A 306 -3.79 1.91 -6.22
CA TYR A 306 -4.66 1.11 -5.37
C TYR A 306 -4.27 -0.36 -5.49
N VAL A 307 -4.02 -1.00 -4.36
CA VAL A 307 -3.50 -2.37 -4.28
C VAL A 307 -4.49 -3.28 -3.58
N GLU A 308 -4.71 -4.45 -4.17
CA GLU A 308 -5.54 -5.52 -3.61
C GLU A 308 -4.70 -6.80 -3.53
N ILE A 309 -4.52 -7.36 -2.34
CA ILE A 309 -3.82 -8.62 -2.14
C ILE A 309 -4.81 -9.68 -1.70
N SER A 310 -4.95 -10.71 -2.52
CA SER A 310 -5.79 -11.88 -2.25
C SER A 310 -4.91 -13.12 -2.02
N PRO A 311 -5.48 -14.25 -1.57
CA PRO A 311 -4.75 -15.51 -1.51
C PRO A 311 -4.18 -16.01 -2.85
N LYS A 312 -4.66 -15.48 -4.00
CA LYS A 312 -4.28 -15.89 -5.35
C LYS A 312 -3.20 -14.99 -5.95
N GLU A 313 -3.40 -13.69 -5.87
CA GLU A 313 -2.58 -12.67 -6.53
C GLU A 313 -2.65 -11.32 -5.83
N MET A 314 -1.67 -10.47 -6.12
CA MET A 314 -1.66 -9.04 -5.83
C MET A 314 -2.05 -8.28 -7.10
N SER A 315 -3.13 -7.49 -7.06
CA SER A 315 -3.52 -6.58 -8.15
C SER A 315 -3.11 -5.15 -7.82
N ILE A 316 -2.65 -4.42 -8.84
CA ILE A 316 -2.30 -2.99 -8.75
C ILE A 316 -3.12 -2.26 -9.79
N THR A 317 -3.84 -1.22 -9.38
CA THR A 317 -4.61 -0.34 -10.25
C THR A 317 -4.11 1.10 -10.07
N TYR A 318 -3.68 1.75 -11.14
CA TYR A 318 -3.36 3.18 -11.11
C TYR A 318 -4.62 3.98 -11.38
N ILE A 319 -4.90 4.92 -10.49
CA ILE A 319 -6.10 5.75 -10.53
C ILE A 319 -5.66 7.20 -10.64
N GLU A 320 -6.13 7.89 -11.67
CA GLU A 320 -5.97 9.34 -11.79
C GLU A 320 -6.89 10.04 -10.80
N ALA A 321 -6.51 11.23 -10.30
CA ALA A 321 -7.34 12.07 -9.44
C ALA A 321 -8.71 12.46 -10.05
N SER A 322 -8.91 12.25 -11.36
CA SER A 322 -10.20 12.37 -12.05
C SER A 322 -11.17 11.21 -11.77
N GLY A 323 -10.68 10.12 -11.15
CA GLY A 323 -11.38 8.85 -10.93
C GLY A 323 -11.20 7.83 -12.06
N LYS A 324 -10.46 8.18 -13.12
CA LYS A 324 -10.15 7.27 -14.23
C LYS A 324 -9.16 6.18 -13.80
N SER A 325 -9.51 4.92 -14.05
CA SER A 325 -8.55 3.81 -13.99
C SER A 325 -7.64 3.85 -15.22
N LEU A 326 -6.34 4.06 -14.99
CA LEU A 326 -5.35 4.28 -16.05
C LEU A 326 -4.72 2.96 -16.52
N PHE A 327 -4.40 2.08 -15.57
CA PHE A 327 -3.69 0.83 -15.83
C PHE A 327 -3.98 -0.16 -14.70
N LYS A 328 -4.06 -1.45 -15.05
CA LYS A 328 -4.20 -2.54 -14.08
C LYS A 328 -3.28 -3.69 -14.43
N THR A 329 -2.62 -4.24 -13.43
CA THR A 329 -1.75 -5.42 -13.56
C THR A 329 -1.88 -6.32 -12.34
N LYS A 330 -1.29 -7.52 -12.44
CA LYS A 330 -1.33 -8.55 -11.41
C LYS A 330 0.05 -9.15 -11.23
N LEU A 331 0.40 -9.44 -9.98
CA LEU A 331 1.60 -10.14 -9.58
C LEU A 331 1.19 -11.44 -8.88
N PRO A 332 1.74 -12.59 -9.30
CA PRO A 332 1.38 -13.87 -8.72
C PRO A 332 1.87 -13.96 -7.28
N ARG A 333 1.16 -14.74 -6.47
CA ARG A 333 1.67 -15.19 -5.17
C ARG A 333 2.94 -16.00 -5.37
N GLN A 334 3.91 -15.81 -4.49
CA GLN A 334 5.14 -16.59 -4.56
C GLN A 334 4.92 -17.99 -4.01
N ALA A 335 5.44 -18.98 -4.75
CA ALA A 335 5.50 -20.34 -4.26
C ALA A 335 6.49 -20.42 -3.10
N LYS A 336 6.04 -20.92 -1.95
CA LYS A 336 6.97 -21.30 -0.87
C LYS A 336 7.84 -22.44 -1.40
N SER A 337 9.15 -22.26 -1.48
CA SER A 337 10.02 -23.39 -1.78
C SER A 337 9.94 -24.37 -0.60
N GLU A 338 9.38 -25.55 -0.81
CA GLU A 338 9.36 -26.65 0.18
C GLU A 338 10.77 -27.22 0.49
N HIS A 339 11.82 -26.65 -0.11
CA HIS A 339 13.15 -27.26 -0.13
C HIS A 339 13.99 -27.14 1.15
N GLN A 340 13.51 -26.50 2.21
CA GLN A 340 14.24 -26.47 3.49
C GLN A 340 13.80 -27.53 4.51
N HIS A 341 12.80 -28.37 4.22
CA HIS A 341 12.40 -29.46 5.14
C HIS A 341 13.08 -30.82 4.89
N ARG A 342 13.81 -31.00 3.78
CA ARG A 342 14.43 -32.31 3.46
C ARG A 342 15.92 -32.46 3.76
N ARG A 343 16.61 -31.43 4.28
CA ARG A 343 18.04 -31.56 4.68
C ARG A 343 18.28 -31.88 6.16
N GLY A 344 17.23 -32.10 6.95
CA GLY A 344 17.35 -32.47 8.38
C GLY A 344 17.04 -33.94 8.72
N LEU A 345 16.64 -34.76 7.75
CA LEU A 345 16.15 -36.13 7.99
C LEU A 345 17.05 -37.26 7.44
N HIS A 346 18.25 -36.94 6.93
CA HIS A 346 19.20 -37.95 6.42
C HIS A 346 20.62 -37.85 7.00
N ALA A 347 20.78 -37.21 8.17
CA ALA A 347 22.06 -37.18 8.91
C ALA A 347 22.00 -37.98 10.23
N GLY A 348 21.20 -39.05 10.27
CA GLY A 348 21.06 -39.92 11.43
C GLY A 348 20.50 -41.28 11.03
N ALA A 349 21.36 -42.10 10.43
CA ALA A 349 21.25 -43.55 10.36
C ALA A 349 22.68 -44.12 10.37
#